data_AF-A0A964PWG7-F1
#
_entry.id   AF-A0A964PWG7-F1
#
_cell.length_a   1.000
_cell.length_b   1.000
_cell.length_c   1.000
_cell.angle_alpha   90.00
_cell.angle_beta   90.00
_cell.angle_gamma   90.00
#
_symmetry.space_group_name_H-M   'P 1'
#
loop_
_entity.id
_entity.type
_entity.pdbx_description
1 polymer ?
#
loop_
_entity_poly.entity_id
_entity_poly.type
_entity_poly.pdbx_seq_one_letter_code
_entity_poly.pdbx_strand_id
1 'polypeptide(L)'
;MDGVDLLYAGASRIEQSGGTQDLRLGLHRQGATDQLSVLLLHGRVSMTHDVTYNQWTWDSLSMSPRALRRVEVNEDQTRTWGTHVEWSRALGAPGWRMGASATVNYKDHPKIPNYEIQSIPRDPGTTWAYEAAVGFAREAGPTIFAFEVALQPIWSETWEGADTTDVRLSGGDLEVGDRSIVNDFFFTNVMFRNGLSQDVGRTTLKAGLEVLSYAYSLEQVSHVVDSYREQDETWMEWMPTFGATVRFSGLELRYAGRVTSGTGLPGSDFMAVSTLASGTINQIGSDFILAPGGPLTLQAASVVTHQLAVRVPVR
;
A
#
# COMPACT_ATOMS: atom_id res chain seq x y z
N MET A 1 10.12 -16.49 3.11
CA MET A 1 10.22 -15.02 3.00
C MET A 1 10.98 -14.49 4.21
N ASP A 2 11.76 -13.43 4.03
CA ASP A 2 12.52 -12.82 5.12
C ASP A 2 11.58 -12.01 6.02
N GLY A 3 11.84 -12.02 7.33
CA GLY A 3 11.09 -11.21 8.31
C GLY A 3 9.73 -11.78 8.76
N VAL A 4 9.35 -13.00 8.34
CA VAL A 4 8.09 -13.66 8.77
C VAL A 4 8.08 -13.95 10.27
N ASP A 5 9.25 -14.14 10.88
CA ASP A 5 9.44 -14.29 12.32
C ASP A 5 8.99 -13.05 13.11
N LEU A 6 9.05 -11.86 12.51
CA LEU A 6 8.52 -10.64 13.11
C LEU A 6 6.99 -10.65 13.16
N LEU A 7 6.32 -11.42 12.27
CA LEU A 7 4.87 -11.45 12.14
C LEU A 7 4.18 -12.44 13.10
N TYR A 8 4.92 -13.39 13.66
CA TYR A 8 4.43 -14.38 14.62
C TYR A 8 5.14 -14.26 15.97
N ALA A 9 4.85 -13.18 16.71
CA ALA A 9 5.44 -12.98 18.04
C ALA A 9 5.17 -14.18 18.97
N GLY A 10 6.21 -14.60 19.69
CA GLY A 10 6.13 -15.75 20.60
C GLY A 10 6.14 -17.12 19.91
N ALA A 11 6.25 -17.18 18.58
CA ALA A 11 6.47 -18.44 17.88
C ALA A 11 7.83 -19.03 18.26
N SER A 12 7.83 -20.32 18.58
CA SER A 12 9.03 -21.09 18.89
C SER A 12 9.68 -21.72 17.65
N ARG A 13 8.88 -21.90 16.59
CA ARG A 13 9.32 -22.40 15.28
C ARG A 13 8.35 -21.94 14.21
N ILE A 14 8.87 -21.58 13.04
CA ILE A 14 8.09 -21.29 11.84
C ILE A 14 8.71 -22.11 10.72
N GLU A 15 7.92 -22.97 10.10
CA GLU A 15 8.30 -23.66 8.87
C GLU A 15 7.53 -23.04 7.71
N GLN A 16 8.23 -22.64 6.66
CA GLN A 16 7.62 -22.01 5.50
C GLN A 16 7.78 -22.94 4.30
N SER A 17 6.73 -23.07 3.51
CA SER A 17 6.76 -23.79 2.24
C SER A 17 5.95 -23.04 1.19
N GLY A 18 6.33 -23.15 -0.08
CA GLY A 18 5.63 -22.47 -1.17
C GLY A 18 6.57 -21.85 -2.20
N GLY A 19 6.05 -20.89 -2.96
CA GLY A 19 6.79 -20.23 -4.03
C GLY A 19 6.26 -18.83 -4.36
N THR A 20 7.15 -18.02 -4.92
CA THR A 20 6.83 -16.73 -5.53
C THR A 20 7.15 -16.79 -7.02
N GLN A 21 6.33 -16.11 -7.82
CA GLN A 21 6.51 -15.97 -9.27
C GLN A 21 6.28 -14.51 -9.64
N ASP A 22 7.18 -13.95 -10.43
CA ASP A 22 7.06 -12.61 -11.01
C ASP A 22 7.44 -12.71 -12.50
N LEU A 23 6.47 -12.42 -13.36
CA LEU A 23 6.60 -12.43 -14.81
C LEU A 23 6.29 -11.04 -15.33
N ARG A 24 7.22 -10.49 -16.10
CA ARG A 24 7.09 -9.15 -16.71
C ARG A 24 7.38 -9.22 -18.19
N LEU A 25 6.46 -8.70 -18.99
CA LEU A 25 6.62 -8.56 -20.44
C LEU A 25 6.50 -7.09 -20.81
N GLY A 26 7.56 -6.54 -21.40
CA GLY A 26 7.62 -5.15 -21.83
C GLY A 26 7.69 -5.01 -23.35
N LEU A 27 6.96 -4.06 -23.89
CA LEU A 27 7.10 -3.58 -25.27
C LEU A 27 7.48 -2.10 -25.22
N HIS A 28 8.49 -1.73 -26.01
CA HIS A 28 8.89 -0.33 -26.17
C HIS A 28 8.99 0.01 -27.65
N ARG A 29 8.43 1.17 -28.01
CA ARG A 29 8.56 1.78 -29.34
C ARG A 29 9.06 3.20 -29.19
N GLN A 30 10.14 3.51 -29.89
CA GLN A 30 10.62 4.87 -30.06
C GLN A 30 10.41 5.33 -31.50
N GLY A 31 9.68 6.42 -31.69
CA GLY A 31 9.51 7.11 -32.96
C GLY A 31 10.31 8.42 -33.02
N ALA A 32 10.18 9.15 -34.12
CA ALA A 32 10.89 10.42 -34.33
C ALA A 32 10.45 11.52 -33.36
N THR A 33 9.17 11.51 -32.95
CA THR A 33 8.61 12.52 -32.05
C THR A 33 7.91 11.93 -30.84
N ASP A 34 7.71 10.62 -30.79
CA ASP A 34 6.94 9.95 -29.76
C ASP A 34 7.62 8.70 -29.23
N GLN A 35 7.20 8.28 -28.05
CA GLN A 35 7.60 7.02 -27.43
C GLN A 35 6.38 6.37 -26.81
N LEU A 36 6.34 5.04 -26.85
CA LEU A 36 5.31 4.22 -26.24
C LEU A 36 5.98 3.09 -25.48
N SER A 37 5.56 2.87 -24.25
CA SER A 37 5.96 1.75 -23.42
C SER A 37 4.71 1.03 -22.93
N VAL A 38 4.72 -0.29 -22.98
CA VAL A 38 3.66 -1.15 -22.43
C VAL A 38 4.33 -2.19 -21.55
N LEU A 39 3.80 -2.41 -20.36
CA LEU A 39 4.25 -3.42 -19.42
C LEU A 39 3.05 -4.27 -19.00
N LEU A 40 3.16 -5.58 -19.16
CA LEU A 40 2.31 -6.57 -18.52
C LEU A 40 3.07 -7.22 -17.38
N LEU A 41 2.43 -7.35 -16.23
CA LEU A 41 2.95 -7.99 -15.05
C LEU A 41 1.98 -9.07 -14.59
N HIS A 42 2.52 -10.23 -14.24
CA HIS A 42 1.83 -11.24 -13.47
C HIS A 42 2.67 -11.63 -12.26
N GLY A 43 2.10 -11.48 -11.07
CA GLY A 43 2.71 -11.89 -9.81
C GLY A 43 1.87 -12.99 -9.15
N ARG A 44 2.54 -13.95 -8.54
CA ARG A 44 1.90 -14.94 -7.67
C ARG A 44 2.76 -15.18 -6.44
N VAL A 45 2.16 -15.03 -5.27
CA VAL A 45 2.68 -15.49 -3.99
C VAL A 45 1.77 -16.62 -3.53
N SER A 46 2.38 -17.74 -3.12
CA SER A 46 1.66 -18.88 -2.58
C SER A 46 2.55 -19.51 -1.54
N MET A 47 2.38 -19.10 -0.29
CA MET A 47 3.13 -19.60 0.86
C MET A 47 2.18 -20.23 1.89
N THR A 48 2.71 -21.19 2.61
CA THR A 48 2.12 -21.77 3.81
C THR A 48 3.13 -21.64 4.94
N HIS A 49 2.67 -21.18 6.10
CA HIS A 49 3.45 -21.04 7.32
C HIS A 49 2.89 -21.97 8.39
N ASP A 50 3.68 -22.96 8.79
CA ASP A 50 3.41 -23.81 9.95
C ASP A 50 4.08 -23.19 11.17
N VAL A 51 3.27 -22.58 12.03
CA VAL A 51 3.74 -21.80 13.17
C VAL A 51 3.51 -22.59 14.45
N THR A 52 4.59 -22.89 15.17
CA THR A 52 4.53 -23.59 16.44
C THR A 52 4.73 -22.62 17.60
N TYR A 53 3.75 -22.60 18.50
CA TYR A 53 3.80 -21.91 19.78
C TYR A 53 3.99 -22.91 20.92
N ASN A 54 4.82 -22.53 21.89
CA ASN A 54 4.92 -23.22 23.17
C ASN A 54 4.25 -22.33 24.22
N GLN A 55 3.04 -22.70 24.62
CA GLN A 55 2.28 -21.98 25.63
C GLN A 55 2.36 -22.71 26.95
N TRP A 56 2.40 -21.96 28.05
CA TRP A 56 2.32 -22.53 29.40
C TRP A 56 0.94 -22.26 29.95
N THR A 57 0.17 -23.33 30.16
CA THR A 57 -1.16 -23.25 30.78
C THR A 57 -1.07 -23.80 32.20
N TRP A 58 -1.82 -23.21 33.14
CA TRP A 58 -1.91 -23.75 34.49
C TRP A 58 -2.99 -24.82 34.56
N ASP A 59 -2.62 -26.04 34.93
CA ASP A 59 -3.59 -27.11 35.19
C ASP A 59 -4.10 -26.98 36.63
N SER A 60 -5.38 -26.63 36.77
CA SER A 60 -6.02 -26.43 38.07
C SER A 60 -6.26 -27.73 38.84
N LEU A 61 -6.30 -28.88 38.16
CA LEU A 61 -6.49 -30.19 38.79
C LEU A 61 -5.19 -30.75 39.34
N SER A 62 -4.08 -30.61 38.60
CA SER A 62 -2.76 -31.09 39.03
C SER A 62 -1.90 -30.02 39.74
N MET A 63 -2.40 -28.79 39.85
CA MET A 63 -1.71 -27.63 40.43
C MET A 63 -0.28 -27.44 39.90
N SER A 64 -0.10 -27.60 38.58
CA SER A 64 1.22 -27.56 37.95
C SER A 64 1.18 -26.85 36.59
N PRO A 65 2.27 -26.17 36.19
CA PRO A 65 2.36 -25.61 34.84
C PRO A 65 2.48 -26.74 33.82
N ARG A 66 1.67 -26.68 32.76
CA ARG A 66 1.67 -27.61 31.65
C ARG A 66 2.06 -26.88 30.37
N ALA A 67 3.08 -27.38 29.69
CA ALA A 67 3.43 -26.90 28.35
C ALA A 67 2.44 -27.48 27.34
N LEU A 68 1.75 -26.60 26.61
CA LEU A 68 0.91 -26.92 25.47
C LEU A 68 1.61 -26.48 24.19
N ARG A 69 1.78 -27.41 23.25
CA ARG A 69 2.23 -27.09 21.91
C ARG A 69 1.00 -26.80 21.05
N ARG A 70 0.89 -25.57 20.55
CA ARG A 70 -0.12 -25.17 19.55
C ARG A 70 0.59 -25.02 18.21
N VAL A 71 0.07 -25.68 17.18
CA VAL A 71 0.57 -25.53 15.80
C VAL A 71 -0.56 -24.92 14.98
N GLU A 72 -0.24 -23.87 14.24
CA GLU A 72 -1.18 -23.16 13.37
C GLU A 72 -0.66 -23.18 11.95
N VAL A 73 -1.56 -23.48 11.01
CA VAL A 73 -1.27 -23.45 9.58
C VAL A 73 -1.87 -22.19 9.02
N ASN A 74 -1.05 -21.35 8.42
CA ASN A 74 -1.48 -20.11 7.81
C ASN A 74 -1.10 -20.08 6.33
N GLU A 75 -1.98 -19.57 5.48
CA GLU A 75 -1.67 -19.38 4.07
C GLU A 75 -1.55 -17.90 3.73
N ASP A 76 -0.56 -17.59 2.90
CA ASP A 76 -0.33 -16.28 2.30
C ASP A 76 -0.39 -16.45 0.80
N GLN A 77 -1.52 -16.09 0.22
CA GLN A 77 -1.79 -16.32 -1.19
C GLN A 77 -2.25 -15.04 -1.85
N THR A 78 -1.48 -14.57 -2.82
CA THR A 78 -1.82 -13.38 -3.59
C THR A 78 -1.56 -13.64 -5.08
N ARG A 79 -2.49 -13.20 -5.93
CA ARG A 79 -2.32 -13.17 -7.38
C ARG A 79 -2.50 -11.74 -7.85
N THR A 80 -1.57 -11.26 -8.64
CA THR A 80 -1.58 -9.90 -9.17
C THR A 80 -1.46 -9.94 -10.68
N TRP A 81 -2.29 -9.17 -11.35
CA TRP A 81 -2.17 -8.83 -12.77
C TRP A 81 -2.06 -7.32 -12.88
N GLY A 82 -1.03 -6.84 -13.57
CA GLY A 82 -0.81 -5.42 -13.79
C GLY A 82 -0.61 -5.15 -15.27
N THR A 83 -1.26 -4.11 -15.80
CA THR A 83 -0.96 -3.56 -17.12
C THR A 83 -0.66 -2.08 -16.96
N HIS A 84 0.44 -1.62 -17.56
CA HIS A 84 0.81 -0.22 -17.59
C HIS A 84 1.13 0.19 -19.02
N VAL A 85 0.61 1.34 -19.43
CA VAL A 85 0.89 1.97 -20.72
C VAL A 85 1.34 3.39 -20.47
N GLU A 86 2.45 3.78 -21.09
CA GLU A 86 2.95 5.15 -21.08
C GLU A 86 3.21 5.59 -22.51
N TRP A 87 2.71 6.76 -22.87
CA TRP A 87 2.97 7.41 -24.14
C TRP A 87 3.46 8.83 -23.89
N SER A 88 4.46 9.28 -24.63
CA SER A 88 4.80 10.70 -24.66
C SER A 88 5.22 11.15 -26.04
N ARG A 89 5.05 12.44 -26.32
CA ARG A 89 5.32 13.05 -27.61
C ARG A 89 5.82 14.48 -27.49
N ALA A 90 6.80 14.84 -28.32
CA ALA A 90 7.20 16.22 -28.55
C ALA A 90 6.12 16.96 -29.33
N LEU A 91 5.72 18.14 -28.84
CA LEU A 91 4.73 19.00 -29.48
C LEU A 91 5.42 19.89 -30.54
N GLY A 92 4.63 20.48 -31.43
CA GLY A 92 5.15 21.38 -32.47
C GLY A 92 5.82 22.65 -31.93
N ALA A 93 5.49 23.05 -30.69
CA ALA A 93 6.15 24.16 -30.02
C ALA A 93 7.51 23.71 -29.44
N PRO A 94 8.61 24.46 -29.65
CA PRO A 94 9.94 24.07 -29.19
C PRO A 94 9.99 23.76 -27.68
N GLY A 95 10.62 22.63 -27.35
CA GLY A 95 10.84 22.20 -25.97
C GLY A 95 9.61 21.63 -25.25
N TRP A 96 8.41 21.68 -25.86
CA TRP A 96 7.20 21.14 -25.25
C TRP A 96 7.05 19.64 -25.51
N ARG A 97 6.60 18.93 -24.49
CA ARG A 97 6.19 17.53 -24.56
C ARG A 97 4.86 17.34 -23.84
N MET A 98 4.07 16.39 -24.32
CA MET A 98 2.88 15.86 -23.65
C MET A 98 3.13 14.38 -23.33
N GLY A 99 2.63 13.94 -22.19
CA GLY A 99 2.61 12.55 -21.78
C GLY A 99 1.21 12.12 -21.36
N ALA A 100 0.92 10.84 -21.51
CA ALA A 100 -0.25 10.19 -20.94
C ALA A 100 0.13 8.79 -20.48
N SER A 101 -0.45 8.35 -19.36
CA SER A 101 -0.30 6.99 -18.89
C SER A 101 -1.64 6.40 -18.44
N ALA A 102 -1.71 5.08 -18.46
CA ALA A 102 -2.81 4.33 -17.90
C ALA A 102 -2.29 3.07 -17.22
N THR A 103 -2.81 2.76 -16.04
CA THR A 103 -2.48 1.56 -15.28
C THR A 103 -3.76 0.85 -14.88
N VAL A 104 -3.74 -0.48 -14.94
CA VAL A 104 -4.78 -1.35 -14.36
C VAL A 104 -4.08 -2.42 -13.54
N ASN A 105 -4.46 -2.55 -12.29
CA ASN A 105 -4.03 -3.63 -11.42
C ASN A 105 -5.26 -4.39 -10.93
N TYR A 106 -5.24 -5.70 -11.10
CA TYR A 106 -6.14 -6.62 -10.45
C TYR A 106 -5.35 -7.42 -9.43
N LYS A 107 -5.85 -7.48 -8.21
CA LYS A 107 -5.29 -8.28 -7.13
C LYS A 107 -6.37 -9.18 -6.56
N ASP A 108 -6.03 -10.44 -6.40
CA ASP A 108 -6.85 -11.46 -5.74
C ASP A 108 -6.03 -11.98 -4.55
N HIS A 109 -6.61 -11.91 -3.36
CA HIS A 109 -5.99 -12.33 -2.12
C HIS A 109 -6.90 -13.35 -1.43
N PRO A 110 -6.89 -14.63 -1.83
CA PRO A 110 -7.78 -15.65 -1.27
C PRO A 110 -7.49 -15.99 0.19
N LYS A 111 -6.27 -15.73 0.71
CA LYS A 111 -5.97 -15.97 2.12
C LYS A 111 -4.81 -15.12 2.64
N ILE A 112 -5.06 -14.42 3.75
CA ILE A 112 -4.06 -13.66 4.52
C ILE A 112 -3.72 -14.44 5.80
N PRO A 113 -2.45 -14.54 6.21
CA PRO A 113 -2.09 -15.24 7.44
C PRO A 113 -2.62 -14.58 8.73
N ASN A 114 -2.89 -15.41 9.75
CA ASN A 114 -3.20 -14.94 11.10
C ASN A 114 -1.92 -14.53 11.86
N TYR A 115 -1.50 -13.29 11.69
CA TYR A 115 -0.34 -12.74 12.41
C TYR A 115 -0.70 -12.37 13.87
N GLU A 116 0.21 -12.68 14.82
CA GLU A 116 0.00 -12.44 16.27
C GLU A 116 0.24 -10.98 16.68
N ILE A 117 1.13 -10.28 15.97
CA ILE A 117 1.56 -8.93 16.36
C ILE A 117 0.55 -7.82 16.02
N GLN A 118 -0.48 -8.12 15.21
CA GLN A 118 -1.43 -7.10 14.76
C GLN A 118 -2.84 -7.68 14.60
N SER A 119 -3.83 -7.09 15.28
CA SER A 119 -5.26 -7.28 15.00
C SER A 119 -5.66 -6.53 13.73
N ILE A 120 -4.97 -6.83 12.63
CA ILE A 120 -5.32 -6.38 11.30
C ILE A 120 -6.46 -7.28 10.80
N PRO A 121 -7.59 -6.74 10.33
CA PRO A 121 -8.65 -7.53 9.69
C PRO A 121 -8.07 -8.41 8.57
N ARG A 122 -8.56 -9.65 8.45
CA ARG A 122 -7.83 -10.77 7.83
C ARG A 122 -8.53 -11.31 6.61
N ASP A 123 -9.18 -10.39 5.92
CA ASP A 123 -10.26 -10.72 5.02
C ASP A 123 -9.70 -11.03 3.64
N PRO A 124 -9.97 -12.23 3.09
CA PRO A 124 -9.79 -12.45 1.67
C PRO A 124 -10.50 -11.38 0.85
N GLY A 125 -10.00 -11.12 -0.35
CA GLY A 125 -10.58 -10.04 -1.13
C GLY A 125 -10.06 -9.94 -2.55
N THR A 126 -10.73 -9.09 -3.31
CA THR A 126 -10.30 -8.71 -4.65
C THR A 126 -10.24 -7.20 -4.77
N THR A 127 -9.25 -6.69 -5.50
CA THR A 127 -9.05 -5.26 -5.71
C THR A 127 -8.82 -5.00 -7.18
N TRP A 128 -9.53 -4.02 -7.72
CA TRP A 128 -9.27 -3.41 -9.02
C TRP A 128 -8.83 -1.98 -8.81
N ALA A 129 -7.59 -1.66 -9.18
CA ALA A 129 -7.04 -0.32 -9.08
C ALA A 129 -6.68 0.20 -10.47
N TYR A 130 -7.19 1.38 -10.81
CA TYR A 130 -6.92 2.02 -12.09
C TYR A 130 -6.16 3.32 -11.85
N GLU A 131 -5.40 3.74 -12.85
CA GLU A 131 -4.81 5.08 -12.90
C GLU A 131 -4.89 5.57 -14.34
N ALA A 132 -5.25 6.84 -14.53
CA ALA A 132 -5.08 7.54 -15.79
C ALA A 132 -4.42 8.90 -15.50
N ALA A 133 -3.31 9.18 -16.18
CA ALA A 133 -2.59 10.44 -16.01
C ALA A 133 -2.33 11.14 -17.34
N VAL A 134 -2.30 12.47 -17.30
CA VAL A 134 -1.87 13.33 -18.41
C VAL A 134 -0.96 14.41 -17.86
N GLY A 135 0.13 14.67 -18.56
CA GLY A 135 1.11 15.67 -18.17
C GLY A 135 1.70 16.43 -19.34
N PHE A 136 2.28 17.57 -19.02
CA PHE A 136 3.03 18.41 -19.96
C PHE A 136 4.36 18.80 -19.35
N ALA A 137 5.37 18.88 -20.19
CA ALA A 137 6.68 19.38 -19.82
C ALA A 137 7.17 20.39 -20.85
N ARG A 138 7.97 21.35 -20.39
CA ARG A 138 8.67 22.29 -21.24
C ARG A 138 10.13 22.39 -20.81
N GLU A 139 11.01 22.13 -21.75
CA GLU A 139 12.44 22.42 -21.65
C GLU A 139 12.75 23.73 -22.38
N ALA A 140 13.35 24.68 -21.67
CA ALA A 140 13.71 26.00 -22.19
C ALA A 140 15.12 26.37 -21.69
N GLY A 141 16.13 25.96 -22.47
CA GLY A 141 17.53 26.16 -22.10
C GLY A 141 17.87 25.42 -20.80
N PRO A 142 18.34 26.11 -19.75
CA PRO A 142 18.69 25.47 -18.47
C PRO A 142 17.47 25.14 -17.58
N THR A 143 16.25 25.44 -18.03
CA THR A 143 15.02 25.30 -17.23
C THR A 143 14.16 24.17 -17.75
N ILE A 144 13.69 23.29 -16.87
CA ILE A 144 12.65 22.31 -17.16
C ILE A 144 11.49 22.54 -16.20
N PHE A 145 10.28 22.70 -16.73
CA PHE A 145 9.04 22.73 -15.95
C PHE A 145 8.13 21.60 -16.40
N ALA A 146 7.46 20.94 -15.47
CA ALA A 146 6.48 19.91 -15.78
C ALA A 146 5.31 19.94 -14.81
N PHE A 147 4.15 19.48 -15.28
CA PHE A 147 2.99 19.21 -14.44
C PHE A 147 2.21 18.00 -14.97
N GLU A 148 1.50 17.32 -14.07
CA GLU A 148 0.72 16.12 -14.33
C GLU A 148 -0.52 16.12 -13.42
N VAL A 149 -1.61 15.59 -13.95
CA VAL A 149 -2.80 15.22 -13.17
C VAL A 149 -3.06 13.74 -13.40
N ALA A 150 -3.36 13.01 -12.32
CA ALA A 150 -3.77 11.62 -12.36
C ALA A 150 -5.08 11.40 -11.58
N LEU A 151 -5.92 10.50 -12.09
CA LEU A 151 -7.13 10.01 -11.44
C LEU A 151 -6.98 8.52 -11.17
N GLN A 152 -7.31 8.08 -9.95
CA GLN A 152 -7.21 6.70 -9.52
C GLN A 152 -8.53 6.23 -8.89
N PRO A 153 -9.44 5.61 -9.67
CA PRO A 153 -10.57 4.89 -9.10
C PRO A 153 -10.13 3.48 -8.69
N ILE A 154 -10.53 3.05 -7.49
CA ILE A 154 -10.16 1.74 -6.94
C ILE A 154 -11.41 1.11 -6.33
N TRP A 155 -11.68 -0.14 -6.68
CA TRP A 155 -12.70 -0.98 -6.05
C TRP A 155 -12.03 -2.07 -5.27
N SER A 156 -12.46 -2.31 -4.04
CA SER A 156 -11.97 -3.43 -3.24
C SER A 156 -13.14 -4.09 -2.51
N GLU A 157 -13.32 -5.38 -2.73
CA GLU A 157 -14.23 -6.21 -1.95
C GLU A 157 -13.38 -7.05 -1.00
N THR A 158 -13.71 -7.08 0.27
CA THR A 158 -13.12 -7.98 1.26
C THR A 158 -14.20 -8.65 2.08
N TRP A 159 -13.95 -9.84 2.61
CA TRP A 159 -14.89 -10.50 3.49
C TRP A 159 -14.20 -11.29 4.61
N GLU A 160 -14.84 -11.35 5.76
CA GLU A 160 -14.49 -12.28 6.83
C GLU A 160 -15.20 -13.62 6.58
N GLY A 161 -14.49 -14.74 6.78
CA GLY A 161 -15.09 -16.07 6.76
C GLY A 161 -15.55 -16.46 8.17
N ALA A 162 -16.70 -17.12 8.30
CA ALA A 162 -17.17 -17.63 9.58
C ALA A 162 -16.22 -18.72 10.11
N ASP A 163 -15.66 -18.53 11.30
CA ASP A 163 -14.76 -19.50 11.95
C ASP A 163 -15.53 -20.56 12.77
N THR A 164 -16.78 -20.27 13.12
CA THR A 164 -17.70 -21.17 13.80
C THR A 164 -19.07 -21.15 13.12
N THR A 165 -19.87 -22.19 13.37
CA THR A 165 -21.29 -22.15 13.00
C THR A 165 -21.98 -21.11 13.88
N ASP A 166 -22.15 -19.91 13.33
CA ASP A 166 -22.73 -18.78 14.04
C ASP A 166 -24.22 -18.69 13.76
N VAL A 167 -25.00 -18.57 14.84
CA VAL A 167 -26.45 -18.36 14.75
C VAL A 167 -26.70 -16.91 14.37
N ARG A 168 -27.29 -16.65 13.20
CA ARG A 168 -27.78 -15.31 12.86
C ARG A 168 -28.78 -14.86 13.90
N LEU A 169 -28.72 -13.60 14.32
CA LEU A 169 -29.81 -12.98 15.10
C LEU A 169 -31.18 -13.07 14.37
N SER A 170 -31.17 -13.24 13.03
CA SER A 170 -32.35 -13.40 12.16
C SER A 170 -32.73 -14.86 11.81
N GLY A 171 -32.14 -15.87 12.46
CA GLY A 171 -32.70 -17.24 12.51
C GLY A 171 -32.22 -18.25 11.47
N GLY A 172 -31.01 -18.10 10.92
CA GLY A 172 -30.32 -19.12 10.13
C GLY A 172 -28.87 -19.29 10.57
N ASP A 173 -28.26 -20.44 10.30
CA ASP A 173 -26.86 -20.71 10.68
C ASP A 173 -25.92 -20.30 9.52
N LEU A 174 -24.78 -19.68 9.83
CA LEU A 174 -23.66 -19.53 8.91
C LEU A 174 -22.80 -20.79 8.99
N GLU A 175 -22.47 -21.41 7.85
CA GLU A 175 -21.50 -22.50 7.82
C GLU A 175 -20.08 -21.97 7.94
N VAL A 176 -19.17 -22.80 8.46
CA VAL A 176 -17.75 -22.43 8.54
C VAL A 176 -17.22 -22.12 7.14
N GLY A 177 -16.65 -20.93 6.96
CA GLY A 177 -16.17 -20.40 5.68
C GLY A 177 -17.17 -19.53 4.93
N ASP A 178 -18.43 -19.44 5.36
CA ASP A 178 -19.39 -18.48 4.80
C ASP A 178 -18.93 -17.04 5.04
N ARG A 179 -19.26 -16.14 4.12
CA ARG A 179 -18.96 -14.71 4.28
C ARG A 179 -19.79 -14.14 5.43
N SER A 180 -19.15 -13.85 6.56
CA SER A 180 -19.80 -13.37 7.78
C SER A 180 -19.89 -11.84 7.84
N ILE A 181 -18.85 -11.16 7.35
CA ILE A 181 -18.79 -9.70 7.19
C ILE A 181 -18.27 -9.43 5.78
N VAL A 182 -18.93 -8.57 5.01
CA VAL A 182 -18.53 -8.17 3.66
C VAL A 182 -18.32 -6.67 3.64
N ASN A 183 -17.20 -6.22 3.09
CA ASN A 183 -16.83 -4.82 2.95
C ASN A 183 -16.60 -4.50 1.47
N ASP A 184 -17.37 -3.56 0.94
CA ASP A 184 -17.22 -2.99 -0.38
C ASP A 184 -16.66 -1.58 -0.27
N PHE A 185 -15.42 -1.41 -0.73
CA PHE A 185 -14.74 -0.13 -0.77
C PHE A 185 -14.71 0.43 -2.18
N PHE A 186 -14.95 1.74 -2.27
CA PHE A 186 -14.65 2.51 -3.46
C PHE A 186 -13.79 3.71 -3.10
N PHE A 187 -12.62 3.84 -3.72
CA PHE A 187 -11.72 4.97 -3.57
C PHE A 187 -11.70 5.77 -4.87
N THR A 188 -11.65 7.09 -4.72
CA THR A 188 -11.35 8.02 -5.81
C THR A 188 -10.24 8.94 -5.35
N ASN A 189 -9.04 8.73 -5.89
CA ASN A 189 -7.92 9.62 -5.62
C ASN A 189 -7.66 10.51 -6.82
N VAL A 190 -7.34 11.77 -6.55
CA VAL A 190 -6.88 12.73 -7.56
C VAL A 190 -5.52 13.23 -7.14
N MET A 191 -4.56 13.12 -8.04
CA MET A 191 -3.20 13.54 -7.79
C MET A 191 -2.82 14.65 -8.76
N PHE A 192 -2.23 15.71 -8.22
CA PHE A 192 -1.60 16.75 -8.99
C PHE A 192 -0.11 16.78 -8.65
N ARG A 193 0.73 16.86 -9.68
CA ARG A 193 2.18 17.00 -9.54
C ARG A 193 2.66 18.16 -10.37
N ASN A 194 3.60 18.93 -9.85
CA ASN A 194 4.39 19.86 -10.63
C ASN A 194 5.84 19.90 -10.17
N GLY A 195 6.73 20.23 -11.10
CA GLY A 195 8.16 20.28 -10.85
C GLY A 195 8.85 21.34 -11.69
N LEU A 196 9.89 21.92 -11.11
CA LEU A 196 10.80 22.86 -11.74
C LEU A 196 12.24 22.39 -11.48
N SER A 197 13.03 22.36 -12.54
CA SER A 197 14.47 22.14 -12.48
C SER A 197 15.17 23.31 -13.17
N GLN A 198 16.26 23.79 -12.56
CA GLN A 198 17.05 24.89 -13.10
C GLN A 198 18.54 24.57 -12.96
N ASP A 199 19.25 24.59 -14.08
CA ASP A 199 20.70 24.53 -14.08
C ASP A 199 21.31 25.92 -13.83
N VAL A 200 22.21 25.98 -12.85
CA VAL A 200 22.96 27.17 -12.42
C VAL A 200 24.44 26.78 -12.26
N GLY A 201 25.21 26.95 -13.33
CA GLY A 201 26.63 26.58 -13.36
C GLY A 201 26.83 25.07 -13.18
N ARG A 202 27.40 24.68 -12.03
CA ARG A 202 27.63 23.26 -11.68
C ARG A 202 26.51 22.63 -10.86
N THR A 203 25.46 23.39 -10.58
CA THR A 203 24.37 22.99 -9.69
C THR A 203 23.06 22.93 -10.45
N THR A 204 22.31 21.84 -10.29
CA THR A 204 20.90 21.75 -10.69
C THR A 204 20.05 21.89 -9.44
N LEU A 205 19.21 22.92 -9.37
CA LEU A 205 18.22 23.10 -8.33
C LEU A 205 16.89 22.49 -8.76
N LYS A 206 16.18 21.84 -7.83
CA LYS A 206 14.89 21.21 -8.07
C LYS A 206 13.91 21.64 -7.00
N ALA A 207 12.68 21.94 -7.41
CA ALA A 207 11.55 22.16 -6.52
C ALA A 207 10.31 21.53 -7.13
N GLY A 208 9.41 21.02 -6.31
CA GLY A 208 8.18 20.41 -6.77
C GLY A 208 7.11 20.39 -5.69
N LEU A 209 5.89 20.12 -6.12
CA LEU A 209 4.76 19.93 -5.24
C LEU A 209 3.94 18.77 -5.80
N GLU A 210 3.57 17.87 -4.89
CA GLU A 210 2.57 16.84 -5.14
C GLU A 210 1.41 17.06 -4.16
N VAL A 211 0.19 17.01 -4.66
CA VAL A 211 -1.05 17.13 -3.89
C VAL A 211 -1.92 15.93 -4.20
N LEU A 212 -2.34 15.20 -3.18
CA LEU A 212 -3.23 14.05 -3.33
C LEU A 212 -4.52 14.35 -2.59
N SER A 213 -5.64 14.31 -3.31
CA SER A 213 -6.97 14.25 -2.72
C SER A 213 -7.40 12.80 -2.67
N TYR A 214 -7.88 12.35 -1.53
CA TYR A 214 -8.46 11.03 -1.34
C TYR A 214 -9.93 11.19 -0.99
N ALA A 215 -10.75 10.34 -1.58
CA ALA A 215 -12.11 10.12 -1.17
C ALA A 215 -12.35 8.62 -1.13
N TYR A 216 -13.01 8.11 -0.10
CA TYR A 216 -13.48 6.73 -0.12
C TYR A 216 -14.85 6.59 0.50
N SER A 217 -15.58 5.60 0.01
CA SER A 217 -16.82 5.08 0.58
C SER A 217 -16.62 3.61 0.95
N LEU A 218 -17.21 3.20 2.07
CA LEU A 218 -17.28 1.83 2.55
C LEU A 218 -18.74 1.47 2.77
N GLU A 219 -19.20 0.40 2.12
CA GLU A 219 -20.44 -0.29 2.45
C GLU A 219 -20.08 -1.61 3.13
N GLN A 220 -20.53 -1.80 4.38
CA GLN A 220 -20.27 -3.00 5.15
C GLN A 220 -21.58 -3.68 5.52
N VAL A 221 -21.66 -4.98 5.21
CA VAL A 221 -22.76 -5.86 5.61
C VAL A 221 -22.22 -6.87 6.62
N SER A 222 -22.86 -6.97 7.79
CA SER A 222 -22.58 -8.02 8.77
C SER A 222 -23.75 -8.99 8.82
N HIS A 223 -23.51 -10.25 8.43
CA HIS A 223 -24.47 -11.34 8.51
C HIS A 223 -24.54 -11.96 9.91
N VAL A 224 -23.55 -11.74 10.77
CA VAL A 224 -23.53 -12.23 12.15
C VAL A 224 -24.61 -11.54 13.00
N VAL A 225 -24.63 -10.21 12.94
CA VAL A 225 -25.57 -9.38 13.73
C VAL A 225 -26.67 -8.72 12.89
N ASP A 226 -26.79 -9.11 11.61
CA ASP A 226 -27.76 -8.59 10.63
C ASP A 226 -27.78 -7.05 10.59
N SER A 227 -26.63 -6.45 10.26
CA SER A 227 -26.46 -5.00 10.23
C SER A 227 -25.80 -4.50 8.95
N TYR A 228 -26.05 -3.23 8.65
CA TYR A 228 -25.46 -2.51 7.52
C TYR A 228 -24.85 -1.21 8.04
N ARG A 229 -23.66 -0.86 7.54
CA ARG A 229 -22.99 0.41 7.82
C ARG A 229 -22.45 0.98 6.52
N GLU A 230 -22.56 2.30 6.40
CA GLU A 230 -21.93 3.09 5.36
C GLU A 230 -20.97 4.10 5.99
N GLN A 231 -19.86 4.38 5.34
CA GLN A 231 -18.90 5.41 5.77
C GLN A 231 -18.26 6.08 4.57
N ASP A 232 -18.27 7.41 4.58
CA ASP A 232 -17.55 8.25 3.62
C ASP A 232 -16.44 9.03 4.32
N GLU A 233 -15.28 9.11 3.70
CA GLU A 233 -14.17 9.95 4.18
C GLU A 233 -13.49 10.68 3.04
N THR A 234 -12.98 11.87 3.33
CA THR A 234 -12.14 12.63 2.41
C THR A 234 -11.01 13.32 3.15
N TRP A 235 -9.83 13.38 2.53
CA TRP A 235 -8.72 14.18 3.03
C TRP A 235 -7.79 14.56 1.90
N MET A 236 -6.83 15.44 2.19
CA MET A 236 -5.86 15.92 1.21
C MET A 236 -4.47 15.94 1.82
N GLU A 237 -3.51 15.37 1.10
CA GLU A 237 -2.10 15.36 1.46
C GLU A 237 -1.30 16.31 0.57
N TRP A 238 -0.36 17.02 1.20
CA TRP A 238 0.53 17.96 0.54
C TRP A 238 1.97 17.51 0.69
N MET A 239 2.69 17.49 -0.42
CA MET A 239 4.03 16.92 -0.50
C MET A 239 4.99 17.85 -1.24
N PRO A 240 5.38 19.00 -0.65
CA PRO A 240 6.41 19.83 -1.24
C PRO A 240 7.76 19.11 -1.22
N THR A 241 8.50 19.24 -2.32
CA THR A 241 9.82 18.65 -2.51
C THR A 241 10.82 19.70 -2.96
N PHE A 242 12.08 19.52 -2.55
CA PHE A 242 13.18 20.38 -2.93
C PHE A 242 14.47 19.56 -3.02
N GLY A 243 15.40 19.98 -3.86
CA GLY A 243 16.64 19.25 -4.02
C GLY A 243 17.70 20.03 -4.76
N ALA A 244 18.92 19.54 -4.65
CA ALA A 244 20.07 20.08 -5.35
C ALA A 244 20.96 18.94 -5.84
N THR A 245 21.50 19.07 -7.05
CA THR A 245 22.56 18.20 -7.57
C THR A 245 23.76 19.07 -7.88
N VAL A 246 24.89 18.82 -7.24
CA VAL A 246 26.14 19.55 -7.47
C VAL A 246 27.14 18.62 -8.15
N ARG A 247 27.66 19.04 -9.30
CA ARG A 247 28.58 18.25 -10.13
C ARG A 247 30.00 18.80 -10.07
N PHE A 248 30.92 17.97 -9.61
CA PHE A 248 32.36 18.19 -9.65
C PHE A 248 32.99 17.29 -10.72
N SER A 249 34.27 17.50 -11.04
CA SER A 249 34.98 16.75 -12.08
C SER A 249 35.14 15.24 -11.82
N GLY A 250 34.99 14.80 -10.56
CA GLY A 250 35.09 13.39 -10.17
C GLY A 250 34.06 12.96 -9.12
N LEU A 251 33.03 13.77 -8.89
CA LEU A 251 32.05 13.54 -7.83
C LEU A 251 30.72 14.20 -8.20
N GLU A 252 29.61 13.55 -7.90
CA GLU A 252 28.29 14.18 -7.89
C GLU A 252 27.64 14.02 -6.51
N LEU A 253 27.18 15.14 -5.95
CA LEU A 253 26.42 15.18 -4.72
C LEU A 253 24.96 15.46 -5.04
N ARG A 254 24.05 14.67 -4.48
CA ARG A 254 22.60 14.85 -4.63
C ARG A 254 21.97 14.95 -3.25
N TYR A 255 21.17 15.99 -3.07
CA TYR A 255 20.33 16.17 -1.90
C TYR A 255 18.87 16.26 -2.34
N ALA A 256 17.99 15.57 -1.63
CA ALA A 256 16.55 15.65 -1.80
C ALA A 256 15.87 15.76 -0.42
N GLY A 257 14.89 16.66 -0.32
CA GLY A 257 14.00 16.82 0.80
C GLY A 257 12.55 16.70 0.36
N ARG A 258 11.73 16.06 1.19
CA ARG A 258 10.28 15.96 1.05
C ARG A 258 9.64 16.24 2.41
N VAL A 259 8.62 17.08 2.42
CA VAL A 259 7.73 17.23 3.57
C VAL A 259 6.40 16.60 3.17
N THR A 260 5.74 15.86 4.05
CA THR A 260 4.39 15.33 3.84
C THR A 260 3.52 15.84 4.98
N SER A 261 2.42 16.53 4.65
CA SER A 261 1.42 17.01 5.59
C SER A 261 0.01 16.67 5.10
N GLY A 262 -0.99 16.81 5.97
CA GLY A 262 -2.37 16.39 5.66
C GLY A 262 -2.60 14.88 5.78
N THR A 263 -1.54 14.16 6.16
CA THR A 263 -1.61 12.78 6.63
C THR A 263 -1.93 12.77 8.12
N GLY A 264 -2.49 11.68 8.62
CA GLY A 264 -2.58 11.46 10.06
C GLY A 264 -2.18 10.05 10.45
N LEU A 265 -1.81 9.89 11.71
CA LEU A 265 -1.66 8.56 12.28
C LEU A 265 -3.05 7.93 12.38
N PRO A 266 -3.29 6.74 11.79
CA PRO A 266 -4.52 6.01 12.02
C PRO A 266 -4.64 5.73 13.52
N GLY A 267 -5.67 6.28 14.14
CA GLY A 267 -6.11 5.94 15.48
C GLY A 267 -7.60 5.62 15.46
N SER A 268 -8.00 4.56 16.15
CA SER A 268 -9.39 4.47 16.63
C SER A 268 -9.55 5.45 17.79
N ASP A 269 -10.65 6.19 17.87
CA ASP A 269 -10.94 7.12 18.97
C ASP A 269 -10.72 6.43 20.33
N PHE A 270 -9.65 6.83 21.02
CA PHE A 270 -9.08 6.14 22.18
C PHE A 270 -9.77 6.58 23.49
N MET A 271 -11.09 6.79 23.46
CA MET A 271 -11.90 7.15 24.63
C MET A 271 -12.72 5.98 25.20
N ALA A 272 -12.61 4.78 24.63
CA ALA A 272 -13.18 3.57 25.22
C ALA A 272 -12.07 2.59 25.65
N VAL A 273 -11.84 2.55 26.96
CA VAL A 273 -11.14 1.51 27.74
C VAL A 273 -9.60 1.62 27.82
N SER A 274 -9.18 2.20 28.94
CA SER A 274 -7.89 1.95 29.59
C SER A 274 -7.73 0.46 29.91
N THR A 275 -7.08 -0.32 29.04
CA THR A 275 -6.23 -1.47 29.41
C THR A 275 -5.67 -2.11 28.14
N LEU A 276 -4.47 -1.70 27.75
CA LEU A 276 -3.33 -2.53 27.30
C LEU A 276 -2.33 -1.62 26.61
N ALA A 277 -1.32 -1.25 27.37
CA ALA A 277 -0.18 -0.50 26.91
C ALA A 277 0.66 -1.32 25.92
N SER A 278 1.37 -0.57 25.07
CA SER A 278 2.59 -0.98 24.34
C SER A 278 2.35 -1.65 22.98
N GLY A 279 2.29 -0.82 21.93
CA GLY A 279 2.38 -1.28 20.54
C GLY A 279 2.82 -0.15 19.64
N THR A 280 4.13 0.04 19.51
CA THR A 280 4.73 0.96 18.53
C THR A 280 4.32 0.50 17.13
N ILE A 281 3.45 1.27 16.46
CA ILE A 281 3.04 1.00 15.08
C ILE A 281 4.21 1.39 14.15
N ASN A 282 5.09 0.43 13.88
CA ASN A 282 6.02 0.50 12.75
C ASN A 282 5.26 0.04 11.50
N GLN A 283 4.90 0.97 10.62
CA GLN A 283 4.36 0.65 9.30
C GLN A 283 5.49 0.17 8.37
N ILE A 284 5.50 -1.13 8.09
CA ILE A 284 6.13 -1.71 6.90
C ILE A 284 4.96 -2.22 6.03
N GLY A 285 5.00 -1.89 4.74
CA GLY A 285 3.86 -1.86 3.81
C GLY A 285 2.92 -3.07 3.81
N SER A 286 1.63 -2.80 4.01
CA SER A 286 0.55 -3.66 3.56
C SER A 286 0.03 -3.17 2.21
N ASP A 287 0.03 -4.05 1.21
CA ASP A 287 -0.51 -3.78 -0.14
C ASP A 287 -2.04 -4.00 -0.22
N PHE A 288 -2.76 -3.82 0.88
CA PHE A 288 -4.22 -3.99 0.98
C PHE A 288 -4.82 -2.97 1.94
N ILE A 289 -6.07 -2.58 1.68
CA ILE A 289 -6.81 -1.58 2.46
C ILE A 289 -7.82 -2.32 3.35
N LEU A 290 -7.92 -1.90 4.62
CA LEU A 290 -8.62 -2.62 5.68
C LEU A 290 -9.78 -1.80 6.23
N ALA A 291 -10.88 -2.47 6.57
CA ALA A 291 -12.02 -1.86 7.25
C ALA A 291 -11.63 -1.48 8.68
N PRO A 292 -11.76 -0.21 9.09
CA PRO A 292 -11.57 0.16 10.49
C PRO A 292 -12.76 -0.34 11.33
N GLY A 293 -12.49 -1.02 12.44
CA GLY A 293 -13.54 -1.45 13.40
C GLY A 293 -14.28 -0.30 14.11
N GLY A 294 -13.86 0.95 13.92
CA GLY A 294 -14.45 2.16 14.50
C GLY A 294 -14.24 3.40 13.61
N PRO A 295 -14.62 4.62 14.05
CA PRO A 295 -14.32 5.84 13.31
C PRO A 295 -12.82 6.02 13.13
N LEU A 296 -12.36 6.32 11.92
CA LEU A 296 -10.96 6.66 11.65
C LEU A 296 -10.68 8.05 12.25
N THR A 297 -9.90 8.10 13.32
CA THR A 297 -9.35 9.38 13.81
C THR A 297 -7.94 9.51 13.27
N LEU A 298 -7.71 10.54 12.44
CA LEU A 298 -6.39 10.85 11.91
C LEU A 298 -5.76 11.95 12.79
N GLN A 299 -4.80 11.61 13.63
CA GLN A 299 -4.02 12.64 14.34
C GLN A 299 -3.07 13.31 13.35
N ALA A 300 -3.21 14.62 13.14
CA ALA A 300 -2.41 15.36 12.19
C ALA A 300 -0.90 15.15 12.43
N ALA A 301 -0.20 14.65 11.42
CA ALA A 301 1.23 14.43 11.46
C ALA A 301 1.92 15.16 10.30
N SER A 302 3.17 15.54 10.52
CA SER A 302 4.05 16.06 9.46
C SER A 302 5.31 15.23 9.45
N VAL A 303 5.63 14.67 8.28
CA VAL A 303 6.81 13.83 8.09
C VAL A 303 7.78 14.56 7.18
N VAL A 304 9.00 14.75 7.67
CA VAL A 304 10.10 15.33 6.87
C VAL A 304 11.10 14.23 6.57
N THR A 305 11.36 13.99 5.30
CA THR A 305 12.33 13.01 4.82
C THR A 305 13.45 13.71 4.08
N HIS A 306 14.70 13.34 4.39
CA HIS A 306 15.89 13.83 3.71
C HIS A 306 16.70 12.65 3.15
N GLN A 307 17.22 12.82 1.95
CA GLN A 307 18.12 11.85 1.33
C GLN A 307 19.36 12.57 0.81
N LEU A 308 20.53 12.03 1.17
CA LEU A 308 21.82 12.42 0.62
C LEU A 308 22.38 11.24 -0.16
N ALA A 309 22.77 11.48 -1.40
CA ALA A 309 23.42 10.48 -2.25
C ALA A 309 24.72 11.04 -2.84
N VAL A 310 25.74 10.18 -2.88
CA VAL A 310 27.06 10.49 -3.40
C VAL A 310 27.34 9.52 -4.54
N ARG A 311 27.69 10.05 -5.72
CA ARG A 311 28.10 9.25 -6.87
C ARG A 311 29.55 9.52 -7.19
N VAL A 312 30.39 8.50 -7.03
CA VAL A 312 31.80 8.50 -7.42
C VAL A 312 31.94 7.58 -8.64
N PRO A 313 32.27 8.11 -9.83
CA PRO A 313 32.58 7.27 -10.97
C PRO A 313 33.90 6.54 -10.73
N VAL A 314 33.87 5.20 -10.72
CA VAL A 314 35.08 4.37 -10.67
C VAL A 314 35.64 4.29 -12.10
N ARG A 315 36.92 4.63 -12.27
CA ARG A 315 37.68 4.48 -13.51
C ARG A 315 38.67 3.35 -13.38
#